data_AF-E9I633-F1
#
_entry.id   AF-E9I633-F1
#
_cell.length_a   1.000
_cell.length_b   1.000
_cell.length_c   1.000
_cell.angle_alpha   90.00
_cell.angle_beta   90.00
_cell.angle_gamma   90.00
#
_symmetry.space_group_name_H-M   'P 1'
#
loop_
_entity.id
_entity.type
_entity.pdbx_description
1 polymer ?
#
loop_
_entity_poly.entity_id
_entity_poly.type
_entity_poly.pdbx_seq_one_letter_code
_entity_poly.pdbx_strand_id
1 'polypeptide(L)'
;MCETDFQPPNRASRRRFLRILKTRLTNDQRDVLDSPITPTELAAAIKTMPPNKSPGMDGFPAAFFQLEPSLFGEILCLVFKYQLSRGELLGAQRRSAVSLLFKGGERSNPGNYRPIALIPVEVKVLSRVLAFRLRDLLPLLIHPVQ
;
A
#
# COMPACT_ATOMS: atom_id res chain seq x y z
N MET A 1 4.47 30.18 -10.58
CA MET A 1 3.39 30.49 -11.56
C MET A 1 4.08 30.55 -12.92
N CYS A 2 3.86 29.69 -13.91
CA CYS A 2 2.83 28.70 -14.20
C CYS A 2 3.50 27.40 -14.69
N GLU A 3 3.24 26.28 -14.03
CA GLU A 3 3.11 25.02 -14.77
C GLU A 3 1.65 24.97 -15.17
N THR A 4 1.34 24.73 -16.44
CA THR A 4 -0.02 24.50 -16.91
C THR A 4 -0.67 23.44 -16.01
N ASP A 5 -1.51 23.88 -15.07
CA ASP A 5 -2.14 22.99 -14.09
C ASP A 5 -2.89 21.93 -14.88
N PHE A 6 -2.32 20.72 -14.91
CA PHE A 6 -3.01 19.57 -15.44
C PHE A 6 -4.33 19.45 -14.69
N GLN A 7 -5.43 19.81 -15.35
CA GLN A 7 -6.75 19.63 -14.80
C GLN A 7 -7.12 18.16 -14.99
N PRO A 8 -7.20 17.35 -13.92
CA PRO A 8 -7.53 15.95 -14.07
C PRO A 8 -8.93 15.83 -14.68
N PRO A 9 -9.17 14.80 -15.53
CA PRO A 9 -10.46 14.62 -16.16
C PRO A 9 -11.58 14.52 -15.09
N ASN A 10 -12.69 15.21 -15.36
CA ASN A 10 -13.85 15.20 -14.46
C ASN A 10 -14.42 13.78 -14.25
N ARG A 11 -15.27 13.60 -13.25
CA ARG A 11 -15.83 12.27 -12.89
C ARG A 11 -16.55 11.59 -14.05
N ALA A 12 -17.29 12.36 -14.87
CA ALA A 12 -18.02 11.82 -16.02
C ALA A 12 -17.05 11.29 -17.10
N SER A 13 -16.01 12.06 -17.43
CA SER A 13 -14.96 11.66 -18.37
C SER A 13 -14.22 10.41 -17.89
N ARG A 14 -13.82 10.35 -16.61
CA ARG A 14 -13.21 9.16 -16.01
C ARG A 14 -14.13 7.94 -16.10
N ARG A 15 -15.42 8.09 -15.80
CA ARG A 15 -16.38 6.98 -15.87
C ARG A 15 -16.59 6.51 -17.31
N ARG A 16 -16.65 7.43 -18.29
CA ARG A 16 -16.73 7.09 -19.71
C ARG A 16 -15.52 6.28 -20.16
N PHE A 17 -14.31 6.70 -19.78
CA PHE A 17 -13.09 5.96 -20.07
C PHE A 17 -13.12 4.53 -19.49
N LEU A 18 -13.48 4.39 -18.21
CA LEU A 18 -13.60 3.08 -17.56
C LEU A 18 -14.64 2.16 -18.20
N ARG A 19 -15.62 2.67 -18.94
CA ARG A 19 -16.59 1.86 -19.70
C ARG A 19 -16.00 1.31 -21.01
N ILE A 20 -14.98 1.96 -21.57
CA ILE A 20 -14.37 1.57 -22.86
C ILE A 20 -13.35 0.45 -22.68
N LEU A 21 -12.68 0.38 -21.52
CA LEU A 21 -11.74 -0.70 -21.23
C LEU A 21 -12.45 -2.06 -21.43
N LYS A 22 -11.85 -2.98 -22.18
CA LYS A 22 -12.44 -4.32 -22.42
C LYS A 22 -11.90 -5.39 -21.47
N THR A 23 -10.63 -5.26 -21.08
CA THR A 23 -9.95 -6.19 -20.18
C THR A 23 -10.42 -6.01 -18.74
N ARG A 24 -10.93 -7.07 -18.12
CA ARG A 24 -11.38 -7.09 -16.72
C ARG A 24 -11.01 -8.40 -16.07
N LEU A 25 -10.94 -8.37 -14.74
CA LEU A 25 -10.90 -9.57 -13.93
C LEU A 25 -12.16 -10.41 -14.14
N THR A 26 -11.97 -11.72 -14.31
CA THR A 26 -13.04 -12.73 -14.22
C THR A 26 -13.59 -12.79 -12.79
N ASN A 27 -14.71 -13.47 -12.58
CA ASN A 27 -15.25 -13.64 -11.23
C ASN A 27 -14.29 -14.45 -10.35
N ASP A 28 -13.76 -15.57 -10.85
CA ASP A 28 -12.79 -16.39 -10.11
C ASP A 28 -11.55 -15.59 -9.68
N GLN A 29 -11.03 -14.71 -10.55
CA GLN A 29 -9.89 -13.87 -10.20
C GLN A 29 -10.24 -12.84 -9.11
N ARG A 30 -11.47 -12.33 -9.09
CA ARG A 30 -11.94 -11.45 -8.01
C ARG A 30 -12.06 -12.23 -6.71
N ASP A 31 -12.64 -13.41 -6.76
CA ASP A 31 -12.82 -14.27 -5.58
C ASP A 31 -11.46 -14.65 -4.97
N VAL A 32 -10.44 -14.89 -5.80
CA VAL A 32 -9.06 -15.09 -5.34
C VAL A 32 -8.50 -13.85 -4.65
N LEU A 33 -8.66 -12.66 -5.25
CA LEU A 33 -8.17 -11.41 -4.65
C LEU A 33 -8.88 -11.07 -3.34
N ASP A 34 -10.19 -11.32 -3.26
CA ASP A 34 -11.07 -11.03 -2.12
C ASP A 34 -11.05 -12.13 -1.05
N SER A 35 -10.33 -13.23 -1.30
CA SER A 35 -10.19 -14.33 -0.33
C SER A 35 -9.65 -13.84 1.03
N PRO A 36 -9.96 -14.49 2.16
CA PRO A 36 -9.40 -14.09 3.45
C PRO A 36 -7.86 -14.10 3.44
N ILE A 37 -7.25 -13.10 4.09
CA ILE A 37 -5.80 -13.06 4.28
C ILE A 37 -5.38 -14.15 5.26
N THR A 38 -4.26 -14.80 4.96
CA THR A 38 -3.71 -15.89 5.77
C THR A 38 -2.47 -15.47 6.56
N PRO A 39 -2.16 -16.15 7.69
CA PRO A 39 -0.93 -15.90 8.44
C PRO A 39 0.34 -16.13 7.60
N THR A 40 0.31 -17.13 6.71
CA THR A 40 1.44 -17.49 5.84
C THR A 40 1.75 -16.38 4.83
N GLU A 41 0.73 -15.74 4.24
CA GLU A 41 0.92 -14.58 3.36
C GLU A 41 1.56 -13.40 4.12
N LEU A 42 1.10 -13.13 5.34
CA LEU A 42 1.64 -12.06 6.17
C LEU A 42 3.10 -12.34 6.57
N ALA A 43 3.40 -13.57 7.00
CA ALA A 43 4.76 -13.99 7.33
C ALA A 43 5.70 -13.89 6.12
N ALA A 44 5.24 -14.31 4.93
CA ALA A 44 5.98 -14.17 3.69
C ALA A 44 6.21 -12.69 3.34
N ALA A 45 5.20 -11.84 3.49
CA ALA A 45 5.33 -10.40 3.27
C ALA A 45 6.37 -9.78 4.21
N ILE A 46 6.32 -10.07 5.52
CA ILE A 46 7.29 -9.61 6.53
C ILE A 46 8.72 -9.95 6.12
N LYS A 47 8.97 -11.21 5.73
CA LYS A 47 10.32 -11.69 5.35
C LYS A 47 10.94 -10.94 4.17
N THR A 48 10.11 -10.40 3.27
CA THR A 48 10.59 -9.69 2.07
C THR A 48 10.80 -8.18 2.29
N MET A 49 10.47 -7.65 3.47
CA MET A 49 10.61 -6.22 3.75
C MET A 49 12.08 -5.85 4.01
N PRO A 50 12.55 -4.68 3.55
CA PRO A 50 13.90 -4.24 3.89
C PRO A 50 13.98 -3.89 5.40
N PRO A 51 14.88 -4.52 6.17
CA PRO A 51 14.91 -4.41 7.64
C PRO A 51 15.18 -2.99 8.15
N ASN A 52 16.07 -2.27 7.46
CA ASN A 52 16.63 -0.99 7.92
C ASN A 52 15.87 0.23 7.41
N LYS A 53 14.56 0.10 7.13
CA LYS A 53 13.71 1.23 6.75
C LYS A 53 13.12 1.88 7.98
N SER A 54 12.84 3.18 7.90
CA SER A 54 12.26 3.96 8.98
C SER A 54 10.91 3.37 9.44
N PRO A 55 10.70 3.23 10.75
CA PRO A 55 9.46 2.73 11.33
C PRO A 55 8.32 3.76 11.19
N GLY A 56 7.13 3.36 11.64
CA GLY A 56 6.03 4.30 11.87
C GLY A 56 6.24 5.14 13.13
N MET A 57 5.18 5.79 13.59
CA MET A 57 5.19 6.61 14.82
C MET A 57 5.40 5.79 16.10
N ASP A 58 5.20 4.48 16.04
CA ASP A 58 5.38 3.51 17.12
C ASP A 58 6.85 3.08 17.33
N GLY A 59 7.72 3.38 16.36
CA GLY A 59 9.14 3.06 16.42
C GLY A 59 9.49 1.61 16.08
N PHE A 60 8.53 0.74 15.74
CA PHE A 60 8.82 -0.66 15.38
C PHE A 60 9.23 -0.80 13.90
N PRO A 61 10.49 -1.15 13.59
CA PRO A 61 10.93 -1.33 12.22
C PRO A 61 10.54 -2.72 11.68
N ALA A 62 10.69 -2.94 10.37
CA ALA A 62 10.47 -4.25 9.77
C ALA A 62 11.35 -5.35 10.41
N ALA A 63 12.58 -5.01 10.81
CA ALA A 63 13.48 -5.93 11.50
C ALA A 63 12.87 -6.52 12.80
N PHE A 64 12.02 -5.77 13.51
CA PHE A 64 11.34 -6.25 14.72
C PHE A 64 10.36 -7.38 14.39
N PHE A 65 9.53 -7.20 13.37
CA PHE A 65 8.59 -8.23 12.90
C PHE A 65 9.32 -9.44 12.29
N GLN A 66 10.52 -9.23 11.78
CA GLN A 66 11.34 -10.28 11.19
C GLN A 66 12.01 -11.21 12.22
N LEU A 67 11.98 -10.86 13.51
CA LEU A 67 12.47 -11.72 14.59
C LEU A 67 11.67 -13.03 14.67
N GLU A 68 10.35 -12.96 14.53
CA GLU A 68 9.48 -14.15 14.52
C GLU A 68 8.31 -13.95 13.52
N PRO A 69 8.57 -14.06 12.20
CA PRO A 69 7.58 -13.72 11.17
C PRO A 69 6.31 -14.56 11.24
N SER A 70 6.41 -15.82 11.69
CA SER A 70 5.28 -16.73 11.81
C SER A 70 4.33 -16.27 12.92
N LEU A 71 4.86 -15.97 14.11
CA LEU A 71 4.09 -15.44 15.23
C LEU A 71 3.42 -14.11 14.88
N PHE A 72 4.20 -13.17 14.31
CA PHE A 72 3.63 -11.89 13.89
C PHE A 72 2.60 -12.05 12.77
N GLY A 73 2.80 -13.00 11.86
CA GLY A 73 1.81 -13.35 10.84
C GLY A 73 0.48 -13.79 11.45
N GLU A 74 0.49 -14.64 12.47
CA GLU A 74 -0.71 -15.09 13.20
C GLU A 74 -1.40 -13.94 13.94
N ILE A 75 -0.64 -13.15 14.71
CA ILE A 75 -1.16 -12.01 15.47
C ILE A 75 -1.81 -10.99 14.51
N LEU A 76 -1.09 -10.59 13.46
CA LEU A 76 -1.59 -9.63 12.49
C LEU A 76 -2.80 -10.18 11.71
N CYS A 77 -2.84 -11.49 11.44
CA CYS A 77 -3.99 -12.11 10.79
C CYS A 77 -5.26 -11.97 11.64
N LEU A 78 -5.18 -12.20 12.95
CA LEU A 78 -6.31 -12.02 13.87
C LEU A 78 -6.81 -10.58 13.86
N VAL A 79 -5.88 -9.62 13.93
CA VAL A 79 -6.17 -8.18 13.92
C VAL A 79 -6.82 -7.76 12.60
N PHE A 80 -6.20 -8.10 11.45
CA PHE A 80 -6.70 -7.69 10.15
C PHE A 80 -8.01 -8.38 9.78
N LYS A 81 -8.24 -9.63 10.18
CA LYS A 81 -9.52 -10.30 9.97
C LYS A 81 -10.67 -9.53 10.62
N TYR A 82 -10.48 -9.05 11.85
CA TYR A 82 -11.47 -8.24 12.55
C TYR A 82 -11.63 -6.84 11.93
N GLN A 83 -10.55 -6.20 11.52
CA GLN A 83 -10.59 -4.86 10.92
C GLN A 83 -11.25 -4.85 9.54
N LEU A 84 -10.91 -5.82 8.70
CA LEU A 84 -11.45 -5.94 7.35
C LEU A 84 -12.93 -6.32 7.36
N SER A 85 -13.39 -7.15 8.30
CA SER A 85 -14.82 -7.45 8.43
C SER A 85 -15.66 -6.23 8.83
N ARG A 86 -15.05 -5.25 9.50
CA ARG A 86 -15.67 -3.96 9.85
C ARG A 86 -15.41 -2.86 8.81
N GLY A 87 -14.53 -3.09 7.85
CA GLY A 87 -14.09 -2.08 6.88
C GLY A 87 -13.27 -0.93 7.48
N GLU A 88 -12.64 -1.12 8.65
CA GLU A 88 -11.97 -0.04 9.37
C GLU A 88 -10.68 -0.50 10.09
N LEU A 89 -9.55 0.15 9.77
CA LEU A 89 -8.27 0.01 10.51
C LEU A 89 -8.29 0.79 11.82
N LEU A 90 -7.37 0.55 12.76
CA LEU A 90 -7.29 1.37 13.97
C LEU A 90 -6.89 2.82 13.66
N GLY A 91 -7.29 3.76 14.51
CA GLY A 91 -6.92 5.17 14.37
C GLY A 91 -5.39 5.38 14.33
N ALA A 92 -4.61 4.58 15.07
CA ALA A 92 -3.15 4.60 15.02
C ALA A 92 -2.58 4.14 13.67
N GLN A 93 -3.19 3.12 13.06
CA GLN A 93 -2.81 2.59 11.75
C GLN A 93 -3.13 3.57 10.61
N ARG A 94 -4.03 4.53 10.83
CA ARG A 94 -4.38 5.58 9.86
C ARG A 94 -3.58 6.88 10.06
N ARG A 95 -2.62 6.91 10.99
CA ARG A 95 -1.74 8.07 11.22
C ARG A 95 -0.33 7.77 10.71
N SER A 96 0.36 8.82 10.28
CA SER A 96 1.75 8.76 9.86
C SER A 96 2.47 10.04 10.23
N ALA A 97 3.74 9.95 10.60
CA ALA A 97 4.60 11.13 10.66
C ALA A 97 4.99 11.53 9.22
N VAL A 98 5.04 12.83 8.92
CA VAL A 98 5.51 13.32 7.62
C VAL A 98 6.91 13.89 7.78
N SER A 99 7.86 13.35 7.04
CA SER A 99 9.23 13.86 6.96
C SER A 99 9.45 14.56 5.61
N LEU A 100 10.11 15.71 5.63
CA LEU A 100 10.39 16.50 4.43
C LEU A 100 11.82 16.21 3.94
N LEU A 101 11.94 15.58 2.77
CA LEU A 101 13.23 15.38 2.12
C LEU A 101 13.53 16.50 1.14
N PHE A 102 14.64 17.20 1.34
CA PHE A 102 15.06 18.27 0.44
C PHE A 102 15.47 17.70 -0.93
N LYS A 103 14.91 18.26 -2.01
CA LYS A 103 15.15 17.82 -3.39
C LYS A 103 16.27 18.61 -4.10
N GLY A 104 16.59 19.82 -3.61
CA GLY A 104 17.51 20.78 -4.26
C GLY A 104 16.86 22.16 -4.47
N GLY A 105 17.67 23.18 -4.82
CA GLY A 105 17.21 24.57 -5.02
C GLY A 105 17.29 25.43 -3.76
N GLU A 106 16.46 26.46 -3.65
CA GLU A 106 16.39 27.31 -2.45
C GLU A 106 15.63 26.61 -1.31
N ARG A 107 16.21 26.62 -0.10
CA ARG A 107 15.63 25.99 1.10
C ARG A 107 14.42 26.74 1.66
N SER A 108 14.27 28.01 1.33
CA SER A 108 13.12 28.83 1.70
C SER A 108 11.84 28.43 0.94
N ASN A 109 11.97 27.76 -0.21
CA ASN A 109 10.84 27.36 -1.03
C ASN A 109 10.31 25.96 -0.61
N PRO A 110 9.09 25.84 -0.05
CA PRO A 110 8.53 24.55 0.36
C PRO A 110 8.36 23.55 -0.79
N GLY A 111 8.18 24.04 -2.03
CA GLY A 111 8.10 23.21 -3.23
C GLY A 111 9.39 22.43 -3.52
N ASN A 112 10.50 22.78 -2.86
CA ASN A 112 11.78 22.08 -2.95
C ASN A 112 11.93 20.92 -1.96
N TYR A 113 10.84 20.51 -1.30
CA TYR A 113 10.81 19.37 -0.40
C TYR A 113 9.82 18.31 -0.89
N ARG A 114 10.17 17.04 -0.69
CA ARG A 114 9.30 15.89 -0.93
C ARG A 114 8.75 15.42 0.41
N PRO A 115 7.44 15.50 0.66
CA PRO A 115 6.86 14.90 1.85
C PRO A 115 6.87 13.37 1.74
N ILE A 116 7.34 12.71 2.78
CA ILE A 116 7.32 11.25 2.91
C ILE A 116 6.54 10.88 4.17
N ALA A 117 5.49 10.09 3.99
CA ALA A 117 4.70 9.55 5.09
C ALA A 117 5.36 8.28 5.67
N LEU A 118 5.66 8.32 6.96
CA LEU A 118 6.13 7.19 7.76
C LEU A 118 4.94 6.44 8.32
N ILE A 119 4.43 5.50 7.52
CA ILE A 119 3.28 4.65 7.84
C ILE A 119 3.71 3.49 8.77
N PRO A 120 2.87 3.05 9.72
CA PRO A 120 3.12 1.86 10.53
C PRO A 120 3.46 0.62 9.70
N VAL A 121 4.37 -0.21 10.22
CA VAL A 121 4.96 -1.32 9.47
C VAL A 121 3.94 -2.42 9.21
N GLU A 122 3.07 -2.71 10.17
CA GLU A 122 1.98 -3.69 10.04
C GLU A 122 1.02 -3.33 8.89
N VAL A 123 0.75 -2.04 8.66
CA VAL A 123 -0.08 -1.60 7.53
C VAL A 123 0.66 -1.79 6.20
N LYS A 124 1.98 -1.56 6.20
CA LYS A 124 2.83 -1.88 5.03
C LYS A 124 2.87 -3.38 4.75
N VAL A 125 2.85 -4.24 5.76
CA VAL A 125 2.73 -5.70 5.61
C VAL A 125 1.42 -6.04 4.90
N LEU A 126 0.29 -5.51 5.38
CA LEU A 126 -1.02 -5.70 4.74
C LEU A 126 -1.02 -5.25 3.27
N SER A 127 -0.54 -4.03 3.00
CA SER A 127 -0.45 -3.51 1.62
C SER A 127 0.43 -4.38 0.72
N ARG A 128 1.51 -4.95 1.27
CA ARG A 128 2.40 -5.85 0.53
C ARG A 128 1.75 -7.19 0.21
N VAL A 129 0.97 -7.77 1.12
CA VAL A 129 0.16 -8.98 0.83
C VAL A 129 -0.79 -8.71 -0.35
N LEU A 130 -1.53 -7.60 -0.31
CA LEU A 130 -2.45 -7.24 -1.39
C LEU A 130 -1.71 -7.01 -2.72
N ALA A 131 -0.53 -6.39 -2.67
CA ALA A 131 0.31 -6.21 -3.85
C ALA A 131 0.80 -7.55 -4.43
N PHE A 132 1.14 -8.52 -3.58
CA PHE A 132 1.55 -9.86 -4.03
C PHE A 132 0.40 -10.60 -4.73
N ARG A 133 -0.82 -10.51 -4.20
CA ARG A 133 -2.01 -11.08 -4.86
C ARG A 133 -2.27 -10.45 -6.22
N LEU A 134 -2.14 -9.13 -6.31
CA LEU A 134 -2.35 -8.40 -7.57
C LEU A 134 -1.27 -8.69 -8.60
N ARG A 135 -0.01 -8.87 -8.16
CA ARG A 135 1.15 -9.06 -9.04
C ARG A 135 0.92 -10.16 -10.08
N ASP A 136 0.31 -11.27 -9.68
CA ASP A 136 0.16 -12.43 -10.54
C ASP A 136 -0.95 -12.23 -11.61
N LEU A 137 -1.86 -11.26 -11.39
CA LEU A 137 -2.95 -10.91 -12.30
C LEU A 137 -2.66 -9.67 -13.15
N LEU A 138 -1.75 -8.78 -12.71
CA LEU A 138 -1.42 -7.55 -13.42
C LEU A 138 -1.04 -7.79 -14.89
N PRO A 139 -0.21 -8.77 -15.28
CA PRO A 139 0.16 -9.01 -16.68
C PRO A 139 -1.03 -9.29 -17.61
N LEU A 140 -2.17 -9.73 -17.06
CA LEU A 140 -3.40 -9.97 -17.80
C LEU A 140 -4.23 -8.70 -18.00
N LEU A 141 -3.98 -7.66 -17.19
CA LEU A 141 -4.78 -6.44 -17.12
C LEU A 141 -4.11 -5.22 -17.74
N ILE A 142 -2.78 -5.13 -17.62
CA ILE A 142 -1.99 -4.00 -18.11
C ILE A 142 -1.13 -4.40 -19.30
N HIS A 143 -0.87 -3.46 -20.20
CA HIS A 143 0.02 -3.70 -21.33
C HIS A 143 1.45 -3.93 -20.80
N PRO A 144 2.23 -4.88 -21.34
CA PRO A 144 3.57 -5.25 -20.84
C PRO A 144 4.65 -4.15 -20.92
N VAL A 145 4.30 -2.94 -21.36
CA VAL A 145 5.22 -1.81 -21.56
C VAL A 145 4.96 -0.68 -20.53
N GLN A 146 4.00 -0.87 -19.61
CA GLN A 146 3.79 -0.02 -18.43
C GLN A 146 4.60 -0.53 -17.24
#